data_AF-A0A4Q2IW18-F1
#
_entry.id   AF-A0A4Q2IW18-F1
#
_cell.length_a   1.000
_cell.length_b   1.000
_cell.length_c   1.000
_cell.angle_alpha   90.00
_cell.angle_beta   90.00
_cell.angle_gamma   90.00
#
_symmetry.space_group_name_H-M   'P 1'
#
loop_
_entity.id
_entity.type
_entity.pdbx_description
1 polymer ?
#
loop_
_entity_poly.entity_id
_entity_poly.type
_entity_poly.pdbx_seq_one_letter_code
_entity_poly.pdbx_strand_id
1 'polypeptide(L)'
;MLVFIIRRFFQSIGVLLIMSLLVFLGVYAIGNPIDILISADATQIERARVIAAFGLDQPLWLQYWLFLKNAAAGDMGHSFVYGTSAMGLILERLPATLELAAAAILLSAVLGLPLGLWAGLRPGGIAGKTIMSLSILGFSLPTFWVGLMLIMLFAVKLGWLPTGGRGEVGMLFGVPLGFLTPDGLRHLLMPAFNLALFNIALIIRLTRAGAQEALTQDYVRFARAKGLRSRRIIGVHVLKNILIPIITVVALQFGSIIAFSIVTETIFAWPGVGKLLIDSIRVLDRPVIVAFLMLIVVMFILINLAVDILYSVLDPRVRLSEAQA
;
A
#
# COMPACT_ATOMS: atom_id res chain seq x y z
N MET A 1 -17.74 12.04 -19.10
CA MET A 1 -16.59 12.23 -18.18
C MET A 1 -16.96 13.11 -16.98
N LEU A 2 -17.46 14.34 -17.15
CA LEU A 2 -17.82 15.21 -16.00
C LEU A 2 -18.89 14.59 -15.08
N VAL A 3 -19.98 14.06 -15.64
CA VAL A 3 -21.05 13.38 -14.86
C VAL A 3 -20.51 12.15 -14.10
N PHE A 4 -19.62 11.38 -14.72
CA PHE A 4 -18.96 10.23 -14.09
C PHE A 4 -18.10 10.67 -12.89
N ILE A 5 -17.29 11.72 -13.06
CA ILE A 5 -16.44 12.27 -11.99
C ILE A 5 -17.30 12.80 -10.84
N ILE A 6 -18.39 13.53 -11.13
CA ILE A 6 -19.31 14.05 -10.11
C ILE A 6 -19.97 12.90 -9.34
N ARG A 7 -20.50 11.89 -10.04
CA ARG A 7 -21.12 10.72 -9.41
C ARG A 7 -20.14 9.98 -8.49
N ARG A 8 -18.91 9.78 -8.96
CA ARG A 8 -17.84 9.15 -8.16
C ARG A 8 -17.46 9.99 -6.96
N PHE A 9 -17.37 11.31 -7.11
CA PHE A 9 -17.08 12.23 -6.00
C PHE A 9 -18.12 12.14 -4.87
N PHE A 10 -19.41 12.16 -5.20
CA PHE A 10 -20.47 11.99 -4.18
C PHE A 10 -20.46 10.60 -3.54
N GLN A 11 -20.20 9.54 -4.32
CA GLN A 11 -20.01 8.19 -3.77
C GLN A 11 -18.82 8.15 -2.79
N SER A 12 -17.70 8.80 -3.14
CA SER A 12 -16.52 8.91 -2.29
C SER A 12 -16.80 9.65 -0.99
N ILE A 13 -17.59 10.73 -1.02
CA ILE A 13 -18.02 11.44 0.20
C ILE A 13 -18.86 10.51 1.08
N GLY A 14 -19.81 9.78 0.50
CA GLY A 14 -20.64 8.82 1.24
C GLY A 14 -19.79 7.74 1.91
N VAL A 15 -18.82 7.18 1.18
CA VAL A 15 -17.86 6.21 1.73
C VAL A 15 -17.04 6.85 2.86
N LEU A 16 -16.52 8.08 2.68
CA LEU A 16 -15.75 8.76 3.71
C LEU A 16 -16.53 8.96 5.01
N LEU A 17 -17.79 9.40 4.93
CA LEU A 17 -18.64 9.63 6.11
C LEU A 17 -19.00 8.33 6.84
N ILE A 18 -19.29 7.27 6.10
CA ILE A 18 -19.56 5.95 6.70
C ILE A 18 -18.29 5.42 7.35
N MET A 19 -17.16 5.46 6.63
CA MET A 19 -15.88 4.97 7.15
C MET A 19 -15.40 5.81 8.34
N SER A 20 -15.60 7.13 8.34
CA SER A 20 -15.23 7.99 9.47
C SER A 20 -16.02 7.63 10.73
N LEU A 21 -17.32 7.38 10.58
CA LEU A 21 -18.15 6.93 11.70
C LEU A 21 -17.69 5.56 12.23
N LEU A 22 -17.46 4.60 11.33
CA LEU A 22 -17.01 3.26 11.70
C LEU A 22 -15.64 3.29 12.39
N VAL A 23 -14.69 4.05 11.85
CA VAL A 23 -13.36 4.24 12.44
C VAL A 23 -13.48 4.89 13.82
N PHE A 24 -14.27 5.96 13.94
CA PHE A 24 -14.45 6.68 15.20
C PHE A 24 -15.06 5.78 16.28
N LEU A 25 -16.15 5.07 15.96
CA LEU A 25 -16.80 4.13 16.88
C LEU A 25 -15.88 2.95 17.23
N GLY A 26 -15.17 2.42 16.23
CA GLY A 26 -14.21 1.34 16.41
C GLY A 26 -13.11 1.72 17.39
N VAL A 27 -12.46 2.86 17.19
CA VAL A 27 -11.40 3.36 18.07
C VAL A 27 -11.93 3.68 19.47
N TYR A 28 -13.15 4.22 19.57
CA TYR A 28 -13.79 4.47 20.85
C TYR A 28 -14.04 3.18 21.65
N ALA A 29 -14.39 2.09 20.97
CA ALA A 29 -14.69 0.80 21.59
C ALA A 29 -13.47 0.01 22.10
N ILE A 30 -12.24 0.34 21.66
CA ILE A 30 -11.02 -0.40 22.04
C ILE A 30 -10.69 -0.23 23.54
N GLY A 31 -10.94 0.95 24.11
CA GLY A 31 -10.65 1.23 25.53
C GLY A 31 -10.44 2.71 25.81
N ASN A 32 -10.40 3.08 27.09
CA ASN A 32 -10.20 4.46 27.52
C ASN A 32 -8.70 4.83 27.51
N PRO A 33 -8.27 5.82 26.71
CA PRO A 33 -6.86 6.21 26.60
C PRO A 33 -6.26 6.71 27.92
N ILE A 34 -7.12 7.24 28.80
CA ILE A 34 -6.74 7.74 30.12
C ILE A 34 -6.12 6.65 31.01
N ASP A 35 -6.54 5.39 30.82
CA ASP A 35 -6.03 4.27 31.62
C ASP A 35 -4.59 3.89 31.26
N ILE A 36 -4.08 4.34 30.10
CA ILE A 36 -2.70 4.12 29.67
C ILE A 36 -1.85 5.39 29.80
N LEU A 37 -2.44 6.55 29.53
CA LEU A 37 -1.72 7.82 29.48
C LEU A 37 -1.42 8.41 30.87
N ILE A 38 -2.26 8.14 31.86
CA ILE A 38 -2.10 8.69 33.21
C ILE A 38 -1.46 7.63 34.12
N SER A 39 -0.53 8.05 34.98
CA SER A 39 0.07 7.16 35.97
C SER A 39 -0.99 6.58 36.91
N ALA A 40 -0.77 5.34 37.36
CA ALA A 40 -1.66 4.68 38.30
C ALA A 40 -1.80 5.44 39.64
N ASP A 41 -0.79 6.25 39.98
CA ASP A 41 -0.73 7.04 41.22
C ASP A 41 -1.38 8.43 41.10
N ALA A 42 -1.87 8.82 39.92
CA ALA A 42 -2.46 10.14 39.72
C ALA A 42 -3.74 10.32 40.56
N THR A 43 -3.91 11.53 41.09
CA THR A 43 -5.10 11.87 41.87
C THR A 43 -6.35 11.88 40.99
N GLN A 44 -7.52 11.65 41.59
CA GLN A 44 -8.80 11.72 40.86
C GLN A 44 -9.05 13.10 40.23
N ILE A 45 -8.52 14.16 40.86
CA ILE A 45 -8.63 15.53 40.35
C ILE A 45 -7.78 15.71 39.08
N GLU A 46 -6.56 15.19 39.07
CA GLU A 46 -5.70 15.21 37.88
C GLU A 46 -6.30 14.39 36.74
N ARG A 47 -6.84 13.20 37.05
CA ARG A 47 -7.53 12.36 36.07
C ARG A 47 -8.71 13.09 35.43
N ALA A 48 -9.57 13.72 36.24
CA ALA A 48 -10.72 14.48 35.73
C ALA A 48 -10.29 15.68 34.86
N ARG A 49 -9.20 16.37 35.23
CA ARG A 49 -8.66 17.49 34.46
C ARG A 49 -8.19 17.04 33.07
N VAL A 50 -7.49 15.92 32.97
CA VAL A 50 -7.01 15.39 31.68
C VAL A 50 -8.16 14.88 30.81
N ILE A 51 -9.16 14.21 31.40
CA ILE A 51 -10.38 13.79 30.68
C ILE A 51 -11.06 14.99 30.02
N ALA A 52 -11.26 16.07 30.79
CA ALA A 52 -11.89 17.29 30.28
C ALA A 52 -11.03 18.01 29.23
N ALA A 53 -9.70 18.04 29.41
CA ALA A 53 -8.77 18.64 28.46
C ALA A 53 -8.78 17.95 27.09
N PHE A 54 -8.98 16.62 27.07
CA PHE A 54 -9.13 15.85 25.83
C PHE A 54 -10.58 15.77 25.34
N GLY A 55 -11.54 16.40 26.04
CA GLY A 55 -12.97 16.37 25.68
C GLY A 55 -13.60 14.98 25.77
N LEU A 56 -13.01 14.06 26.54
CA LEU A 56 -13.46 12.69 26.69
C LEU A 56 -14.68 12.56 27.62
N ASP A 57 -15.00 13.61 28.36
CA ASP A 57 -16.20 13.77 29.18
C ASP A 57 -17.45 14.13 28.35
N GLN A 58 -17.27 14.59 27.11
CA GLN A 58 -18.38 15.01 26.26
C GLN A 58 -19.17 13.81 25.72
N PRO A 59 -20.48 13.97 25.43
CA PRO A 59 -21.25 12.93 24.75
C PRO A 59 -20.61 12.51 23.42
N LEU A 60 -20.68 11.20 23.11
CA LEU A 60 -20.01 10.61 21.94
C LEU A 60 -20.37 11.30 20.61
N TRP A 61 -21.65 11.66 20.43
CA TRP A 61 -22.12 12.35 19.23
C TRP A 61 -21.48 13.74 19.07
N LEU A 62 -21.19 14.43 20.18
CA LEU A 62 -20.54 15.73 20.17
C LEU A 62 -19.06 15.60 19.84
N GLN A 63 -18.38 14.60 20.44
CA GLN A 63 -17.00 14.29 20.09
C GLN A 63 -16.85 13.97 18.58
N TYR A 64 -17.78 13.18 18.03
CA TYR A 64 -17.79 12.87 16.59
C TYR A 64 -18.07 14.10 15.72
N TRP A 65 -19.01 14.95 16.12
CA TRP A 65 -19.32 16.19 15.40
C TRP A 65 -18.12 17.15 15.38
N LEU A 66 -17.43 17.32 16.51
CA LEU A 66 -16.21 18.12 16.59
C LEU A 66 -15.09 17.53 15.73
N PHE A 67 -14.92 16.21 15.75
CA PHE A 67 -13.99 15.52 14.86
C PHE A 67 -14.29 15.82 13.39
N LEU A 68 -15.55 15.69 12.94
CA LEU A 68 -15.91 15.99 11.55
C LEU A 68 -15.64 17.45 11.17
N LYS A 69 -15.98 18.39 12.07
CA LYS A 69 -15.74 19.82 11.86
C LYS A 69 -14.25 20.12 11.70
N ASN A 70 -13.41 19.56 12.56
CA ASN A 70 -11.95 19.77 12.51
C ASN A 70 -11.35 19.06 11.30
N ALA A 71 -11.76 17.83 11.01
CA ALA A 71 -11.30 17.06 9.86
C ALA A 71 -11.62 17.76 8.54
N ALA A 72 -12.78 18.44 8.43
CA ALA A 72 -13.13 19.25 7.28
C ALA A 72 -12.21 20.46 7.08
N ALA A 73 -11.57 20.95 8.14
CA ALA A 73 -10.53 21.99 8.10
C ALA A 73 -9.11 21.41 7.92
N GLY A 74 -8.96 20.08 7.79
CA GLY A 74 -7.68 19.39 7.67
C GLY A 74 -7.00 19.08 9.01
N ASP A 75 -7.67 19.32 10.13
CA ASP A 75 -7.15 19.02 11.47
C ASP A 75 -7.75 17.72 12.00
N MET A 76 -6.91 16.70 12.17
CA MET A 76 -7.32 15.40 12.74
C MET A 76 -7.09 15.33 14.27
N GLY A 77 -6.81 16.47 14.90
CA GLY A 77 -6.51 16.59 16.32
C GLY A 77 -5.04 16.41 16.65
N HIS A 78 -4.76 16.49 17.95
CA HIS A 78 -3.43 16.37 18.51
C HIS A 78 -3.21 14.98 19.12
N SER A 79 -2.04 14.41 18.89
CA SER A 79 -1.61 13.18 19.55
C SER A 79 -1.66 13.35 21.06
N PHE A 80 -2.23 12.36 21.74
CA PHE A 80 -2.26 12.35 23.21
C PHE A 80 -0.88 12.07 23.83
N VAL A 81 0.02 11.45 23.07
CA VAL A 81 1.35 11.02 23.53
C VAL A 81 2.42 12.03 23.17
N TYR A 82 2.43 12.51 21.93
CA TYR A 82 3.46 13.41 21.40
C TYR A 82 3.12 14.88 21.62
N GLY A 83 1.85 15.21 21.89
CA GLY A 83 1.40 16.61 22.07
C GLY A 83 1.47 17.46 20.80
N THR A 84 1.66 16.84 19.63
CA THR A 84 1.75 17.50 18.32
C THR A 84 0.59 17.10 17.41
N SER A 85 0.46 17.74 16.25
CA SER A 85 -0.60 17.41 15.28
C SER A 85 -0.49 15.95 14.81
N ALA A 86 -1.60 15.20 14.90
CA ALA A 86 -1.66 13.82 14.44
C ALA A 86 -1.39 13.70 12.93
N MET A 87 -1.96 14.61 12.12
CA MET A 87 -1.68 14.66 10.69
C MET A 87 -0.23 15.03 10.40
N GLY A 88 0.37 15.93 11.20
CA GLY A 88 1.79 16.27 11.09
C GLY A 88 2.70 15.05 11.24
N LEU A 89 2.47 14.24 12.29
CA LEU A 89 3.23 13.00 12.51
C LEU A 89 3.06 12.01 11.35
N ILE A 90 1.86 11.89 10.80
CA ILE A 90 1.59 11.01 9.66
C ILE A 90 2.35 11.50 8.42
N LEU A 91 2.27 12.79 8.10
CA LEU A 91 2.94 13.36 6.93
C LEU A 91 4.46 13.27 7.03
N GLU A 92 5.03 13.32 8.24
CA GLU A 92 6.46 13.09 8.47
C GLU A 92 6.90 11.66 8.13
N ARG A 93 6.06 10.66 8.45
CA ARG A 93 6.36 9.23 8.25
C ARG A 93 5.92 8.71 6.89
N LEU A 94 4.97 9.38 6.23
CA LEU A 94 4.35 8.96 4.98
C LEU A 94 5.38 8.73 3.84
N PRO A 95 6.42 9.58 3.65
CA PRO A 95 7.44 9.34 2.64
C PRO A 95 8.13 7.97 2.77
N ALA A 96 8.31 7.47 4.00
CA ALA A 96 8.92 6.16 4.24
C ALA A 96 8.06 5.02 3.71
N THR A 97 6.76 5.06 3.99
CA THR A 97 5.82 4.04 3.55
C THR A 97 5.62 4.09 2.04
N LEU A 98 5.54 5.29 1.45
CA LEU A 98 5.41 5.46 0.00
C LEU A 98 6.65 4.97 -0.75
N GLU A 99 7.85 5.30 -0.25
CA GLU A 99 9.11 4.79 -0.79
C GLU A 99 9.13 3.26 -0.78
N LEU A 100 8.78 2.67 0.36
CA LEU A 100 8.75 1.22 0.52
C LEU A 100 7.73 0.56 -0.42
N ALA A 101 6.54 1.12 -0.53
CA ALA A 101 5.49 0.62 -1.42
C ALA A 101 5.90 0.73 -2.90
N ALA A 102 6.51 1.85 -3.31
CA ALA A 102 6.99 2.06 -4.67
C ALA A 102 8.12 1.08 -5.03
N ALA A 103 9.07 0.88 -4.12
CA ALA A 103 10.15 -0.09 -4.29
C ALA A 103 9.61 -1.52 -4.43
N ALA A 104 8.61 -1.89 -3.60
CA ALA A 104 7.96 -3.19 -3.67
C ALA A 104 7.26 -3.41 -5.03
N ILE A 105 6.46 -2.45 -5.50
CA ILE A 105 5.81 -2.52 -6.83
C ILE A 105 6.84 -2.62 -7.96
N LEU A 106 7.90 -1.81 -7.90
CA LEU A 106 8.95 -1.82 -8.90
C LEU A 106 9.63 -3.20 -8.96
N LEU A 107 10.01 -3.76 -7.81
CA LEU A 107 10.55 -5.12 -7.72
C LEU A 107 9.56 -6.16 -8.26
N SER A 108 8.27 -6.03 -7.92
CA SER A 108 7.23 -6.91 -8.42
C SER A 108 7.09 -6.87 -9.94
N ALA A 109 7.17 -5.69 -10.56
CA ALA A 109 7.12 -5.56 -12.01
C ALA A 109 8.41 -6.08 -12.67
N VAL A 110 9.58 -5.68 -12.16
CA VAL A 110 10.90 -6.03 -12.71
C VAL A 110 11.15 -7.54 -12.66
N LEU A 111 10.70 -8.22 -11.61
CA LEU A 111 10.85 -9.67 -11.49
C LEU A 111 9.64 -10.42 -12.05
N GLY A 112 8.43 -9.95 -11.78
CA GLY A 112 7.21 -10.66 -12.13
C GLY A 112 6.92 -10.69 -13.62
N LEU A 113 7.12 -9.57 -14.33
CA LEU A 113 6.85 -9.50 -15.77
C LEU A 113 7.78 -10.43 -16.58
N PRO A 114 9.12 -10.41 -16.40
CA PRO A 114 10.00 -11.28 -17.19
C PRO A 114 9.80 -12.76 -16.85
N LEU A 115 9.65 -13.11 -15.56
CA LEU A 115 9.44 -14.49 -15.14
C LEU A 115 8.10 -15.04 -15.65
N GLY A 116 7.03 -14.25 -15.54
CA GLY A 116 5.72 -14.63 -16.05
C GLY A 116 5.69 -14.75 -17.57
N LEU A 117 6.34 -13.82 -18.29
CA LEU A 117 6.47 -13.89 -19.74
C LEU A 117 7.25 -15.14 -20.16
N TRP A 118 8.37 -15.45 -19.50
CA TRP A 118 9.14 -16.66 -19.78
C TRP A 118 8.28 -17.93 -19.56
N ALA A 119 7.59 -18.02 -18.42
CA ALA A 119 6.71 -19.16 -18.12
C ALA A 119 5.52 -19.28 -19.09
N GLY A 120 5.04 -18.16 -19.63
CA GLY A 120 3.95 -18.11 -20.62
C GLY A 120 4.39 -18.51 -22.04
N LEU A 121 5.60 -18.12 -22.44
CA LEU A 121 6.16 -18.48 -23.75
C LEU A 121 6.54 -19.96 -23.85
N ARG A 122 6.86 -20.62 -22.72
CA ARG A 122 7.30 -22.03 -22.68
C ARG A 122 6.60 -22.82 -21.56
N PRO A 123 5.27 -23.03 -21.65
CA PRO A 123 4.50 -23.60 -20.55
C PRO A 123 4.84 -25.06 -20.22
N GLY A 124 5.27 -25.85 -21.20
CA GLY A 124 5.70 -27.23 -21.00
C GLY A 124 7.14 -27.38 -20.48
N GLY A 125 7.94 -26.31 -20.51
CA GLY A 125 9.35 -26.36 -20.14
C GLY A 125 9.57 -26.44 -18.62
N ILE A 126 10.67 -27.08 -18.21
CA ILE A 126 11.05 -27.21 -16.80
C ILE A 126 11.14 -25.84 -16.13
N ALA A 127 11.78 -24.85 -16.78
CA ALA A 127 11.87 -23.49 -16.25
C ALA A 127 10.50 -22.86 -15.98
N GLY A 128 9.53 -23.03 -16.89
CA GLY A 128 8.17 -22.53 -16.70
C GLY A 128 7.46 -23.20 -15.53
N LYS A 129 7.60 -24.52 -15.38
CA LYS A 129 7.07 -25.27 -14.23
C LYS A 129 7.71 -24.82 -12.93
N THR A 130 9.04 -24.67 -12.89
CA THR A 130 9.78 -24.23 -11.70
C THR A 130 9.39 -22.81 -11.28
N ILE A 131 9.29 -21.86 -12.22
CA ILE A 131 8.83 -20.49 -11.93
C ILE A 131 7.44 -20.52 -11.29
N MET A 132 6.52 -21.32 -11.85
CA MET A 132 5.16 -21.45 -11.30
C MET A 132 5.16 -22.08 -9.91
N SER A 133 5.92 -23.15 -9.69
CA SER A 133 6.04 -23.79 -8.38
C SER A 133 6.63 -22.83 -7.34
N LEU A 134 7.69 -22.09 -7.67
CA LEU A 134 8.27 -21.09 -6.76
C LEU A 134 7.31 -19.94 -6.48
N SER A 135 6.50 -19.53 -7.46
CA SER A 135 5.50 -18.47 -7.26
C SER A 135 4.42 -18.84 -6.22
N ILE A 136 4.18 -20.14 -5.98
CA ILE A 136 3.25 -20.60 -4.94
C ILE A 136 3.79 -20.24 -3.55
N LEU A 137 5.10 -20.41 -3.33
CA LEU A 137 5.74 -20.08 -2.05
C LEU A 137 5.55 -18.61 -1.68
N GLY A 138 5.62 -17.71 -2.67
CA GLY A 138 5.40 -16.27 -2.47
C GLY A 138 3.98 -15.88 -2.01
N PHE A 139 3.01 -16.78 -2.15
CA PHE A 139 1.64 -16.59 -1.67
C PHE A 139 1.33 -17.39 -0.40
N SER A 140 1.92 -18.58 -0.25
CA SER A 140 1.55 -19.51 0.83
C SER A 140 2.19 -19.19 2.18
N LEU A 141 3.28 -18.44 2.20
CA LEU A 141 4.01 -18.15 3.44
C LEU A 141 3.53 -16.83 4.06
N PRO A 142 3.32 -16.78 5.39
CA PRO A 142 3.01 -15.53 6.07
C PRO A 142 4.13 -14.50 5.88
N THR A 143 3.77 -13.26 5.54
CA THR A 143 4.72 -12.17 5.26
C THR A 143 5.62 -11.85 6.45
N PHE A 144 5.12 -12.00 7.68
CA PHE A 144 5.94 -11.78 8.87
C PHE A 144 7.04 -12.85 8.99
N TRP A 145 6.70 -14.11 8.72
CA TRP A 145 7.63 -15.23 8.81
C TRP A 145 8.72 -15.08 7.76
N VAL A 146 8.35 -14.72 6.53
CA VAL A 146 9.33 -14.47 5.47
C VAL A 146 10.25 -13.31 5.85
N GLY A 147 9.70 -12.20 6.37
CA GLY A 147 10.49 -11.08 6.87
C GLY A 147 11.53 -11.49 7.92
N LEU A 148 11.13 -12.27 8.92
CA LEU A 148 12.03 -12.80 9.95
C LEU A 148 13.11 -13.72 9.38
N MET A 149 12.76 -14.57 8.40
CA MET A 149 13.72 -15.45 7.74
C MET A 149 14.71 -14.69 6.87
N LEU A 150 14.28 -13.61 6.20
CA LEU A 150 15.16 -12.71 5.46
C LEU A 150 16.18 -12.05 6.39
N ILE A 151 15.74 -11.53 7.54
CA ILE A 151 16.63 -10.96 8.56
C ILE A 151 17.63 -12.02 9.04
N MET A 152 17.14 -13.21 9.42
CA MET A 152 18.01 -14.30 9.90
C MET A 152 19.07 -14.70 8.87
N LEU A 153 18.70 -14.81 7.60
CA LEU A 153 19.63 -15.21 6.55
C LEU A 153 20.60 -14.09 6.17
N PHE A 154 20.09 -12.94 5.76
CA PHE A 154 20.89 -11.88 5.14
C PHE A 154 21.55 -10.95 6.14
N ALA A 155 20.94 -10.72 7.30
CA ALA A 155 21.54 -9.87 8.32
C ALA A 155 22.35 -10.64 9.35
N VAL A 156 21.79 -11.74 9.89
CA VAL A 156 22.44 -12.47 10.99
C VAL A 156 23.47 -13.48 10.50
N LYS A 157 23.11 -14.38 9.57
CA LYS A 157 24.03 -15.43 9.11
C LYS A 157 25.07 -14.92 8.11
N LEU A 158 24.64 -14.14 7.12
CA LEU A 158 25.51 -13.69 6.03
C LEU A 158 26.17 -12.32 6.29
N GLY A 159 25.55 -11.46 7.12
CA GLY A 159 26.04 -10.11 7.39
C GLY A 159 26.02 -9.18 6.17
N TRP A 160 25.19 -9.47 5.16
CA TRP A 160 25.13 -8.70 3.90
C TRP A 160 24.29 -7.44 4.01
N LEU A 161 23.19 -7.51 4.76
CA LEU A 161 22.18 -6.44 4.86
C LEU A 161 21.89 -6.11 6.33
N PRO A 162 21.45 -4.87 6.64
CA PRO A 162 21.12 -4.45 8.00
C PRO A 162 19.85 -5.14 8.52
N THR A 163 19.70 -5.31 9.83
CA THR A 163 18.52 -5.99 10.44
C THR A 163 17.22 -5.18 10.34
N GLY A 164 17.31 -3.85 10.25
CA GLY A 164 16.15 -2.96 10.19
C GLY A 164 16.54 -1.49 10.24
N GLY A 165 15.55 -0.60 10.24
CA GLY A 165 15.70 0.85 10.15
C GLY A 165 15.63 1.35 8.70
N ARG A 166 15.97 2.63 8.49
CA ARG A 166 15.91 3.29 7.17
C ARG A 166 17.26 3.79 6.66
N GLY A 167 18.33 3.60 7.43
CA GLY A 167 19.67 4.10 7.09
C GLY A 167 19.72 5.61 6.90
N GLU A 168 20.77 6.07 6.21
CA GLU A 168 20.90 7.46 5.77
C GLU A 168 19.86 7.82 4.71
N VAL A 169 19.24 8.99 4.84
CA VAL A 169 18.25 9.49 3.87
C VAL A 169 18.79 10.71 3.13
N GLY A 170 18.64 10.71 1.80
CA GLY A 170 18.88 11.89 0.97
C GLY A 170 17.62 12.76 0.87
N MET A 171 17.78 14.03 0.52
CA MET A 171 16.66 14.94 0.28
C MET A 171 16.46 15.14 -1.22
N LEU A 172 15.24 14.90 -1.71
CA LEU A 172 14.84 15.22 -3.08
C LEU A 172 13.56 16.04 -3.06
N PHE A 173 13.62 17.27 -3.58
CA PHE A 173 12.50 18.23 -3.54
C PHE A 173 11.90 18.41 -2.12
N GLY A 174 12.73 18.36 -1.08
CA GLY A 174 12.30 18.47 0.32
C GLY A 174 11.71 17.19 0.92
N VAL A 175 11.69 16.08 0.19
CA VAL A 175 11.20 14.77 0.66
C VAL A 175 12.40 13.88 1.04
N PRO A 176 12.43 13.31 2.27
CA PRO A 176 13.49 12.39 2.68
C PRO A 176 13.28 11.01 2.05
N LEU A 177 14.25 10.55 1.27
CA LEU A 177 14.23 9.27 0.53
C LEU A 177 15.54 8.50 0.78
N GLY A 178 15.41 7.24 1.18
CA GLY A 178 16.53 6.33 1.46
C GLY A 178 17.19 5.76 0.21
N PHE A 179 16.46 5.57 -0.89
CA PHE A 179 17.02 5.01 -2.13
C PHE A 179 18.09 5.89 -2.79
N LEU A 180 18.19 7.15 -2.38
CA LEU A 180 19.20 8.11 -2.85
C LEU A 180 20.58 7.84 -2.26
N THR A 181 20.67 7.09 -1.15
CA THR A 181 21.94 6.75 -0.50
C THR A 181 22.20 5.25 -0.64
N PRO A 182 23.48 4.82 -0.72
CA PRO A 182 23.81 3.40 -0.71
C PRO A 182 23.36 2.70 0.58
N ASP A 183 23.42 3.40 1.70
CA ASP A 183 23.02 2.86 3.00
C ASP A 183 21.50 2.67 3.10
N GLY A 184 20.72 3.69 2.73
CA GLY A 184 19.26 3.60 2.68
C GLY A 184 18.76 2.55 1.69
N LEU A 185 19.44 2.37 0.54
CA LEU A 185 19.15 1.27 -0.38
C LEU A 185 19.33 -0.10 0.27
N ARG A 186 20.42 -0.32 1.03
CA ARG A 186 20.66 -1.58 1.75
C ARG A 186 19.56 -1.87 2.77
N HIS A 187 19.09 -0.85 3.47
CA HIS A 187 17.98 -0.96 4.42
C HIS A 187 16.63 -1.24 3.72
N LEU A 188 16.44 -0.73 2.50
CA LEU A 188 15.20 -0.87 1.72
C LEU A 188 15.03 -2.25 1.07
N LEU A 189 16.13 -2.94 0.71
CA LEU A 189 16.07 -4.17 -0.09
C LEU A 189 15.24 -5.30 0.55
N MET A 190 15.50 -5.66 1.82
CA MET A 190 14.76 -6.75 2.45
C MET A 190 13.28 -6.42 2.71
N PRO A 191 12.92 -5.25 3.29
CA PRO A 191 11.53 -4.86 3.45
C PRO A 191 10.77 -4.81 2.12
N ALA A 192 11.38 -4.20 1.08
CA ALA A 192 10.74 -4.08 -0.23
C ALA A 192 10.56 -5.44 -0.89
N PHE A 193 11.55 -6.33 -0.80
CA PHE A 193 11.44 -7.69 -1.30
C PHE A 193 10.35 -8.48 -0.56
N ASN A 194 10.28 -8.36 0.78
CA ASN A 194 9.24 -9.01 1.58
C ASN A 194 7.84 -8.63 1.14
N LEU A 195 7.58 -7.33 0.93
CA LEU A 195 6.30 -6.83 0.43
C LEU A 195 6.05 -7.17 -1.05
N ALA A 196 7.12 -7.25 -1.84
CA ALA A 196 7.01 -7.53 -3.27
C ALA A 196 6.62 -9.00 -3.56
N LEU A 197 6.96 -9.96 -2.69
CA LEU A 197 6.82 -11.40 -2.96
C LEU A 197 5.42 -11.82 -3.43
N PHE A 198 4.38 -11.36 -2.73
CA PHE A 198 2.99 -11.63 -3.09
C PHE A 198 2.67 -11.10 -4.50
N ASN A 199 3.07 -9.86 -4.77
CA ASN A 199 2.81 -9.19 -6.03
C ASN A 199 3.68 -9.75 -7.18
N ILE A 200 4.91 -10.20 -6.91
CA ILE A 200 5.73 -10.94 -7.87
C ILE A 200 4.96 -12.19 -8.30
N ALA A 201 4.47 -12.98 -7.35
CA ALA A 201 3.72 -14.20 -7.65
C ALA A 201 2.43 -13.93 -8.44
N LEU A 202 1.69 -12.88 -8.09
CA LEU A 202 0.50 -12.46 -8.79
C LEU A 202 0.81 -12.02 -10.23
N ILE A 203 1.81 -11.16 -10.42
CA ILE A 203 2.20 -10.64 -11.75
C ILE A 203 2.74 -11.78 -12.62
N ILE A 204 3.49 -12.74 -12.07
CA ILE A 204 3.92 -13.94 -12.81
C ILE A 204 2.70 -14.67 -13.39
N ARG A 205 1.67 -14.92 -12.56
CA ARG A 205 0.47 -15.66 -12.98
C ARG A 205 -0.32 -14.91 -14.05
N LEU A 206 -0.55 -13.61 -13.85
CA LEU A 206 -1.27 -12.78 -14.81
C LEU A 206 -0.51 -12.67 -16.13
N THR A 207 0.79 -12.41 -16.08
CA THR A 207 1.62 -12.28 -17.29
C THR A 207 1.70 -13.59 -18.06
N ARG A 208 1.82 -14.73 -17.35
CA ARG A 208 1.81 -16.06 -17.97
C ARG A 208 0.51 -16.33 -18.69
N ALA A 209 -0.63 -16.11 -18.02
CA ALA A 209 -1.95 -16.34 -18.59
C ALA A 209 -2.19 -15.42 -19.81
N GLY A 210 -1.92 -14.13 -19.66
CA GLY A 210 -2.05 -13.16 -20.74
C GLY A 210 -1.14 -13.47 -21.93
N ALA A 211 0.10 -13.91 -21.68
CA ALA A 211 1.01 -14.29 -22.76
C ALA A 211 0.52 -15.53 -23.53
N GLN A 212 -0.01 -16.54 -22.84
CA GLN A 212 -0.57 -17.74 -23.48
C GLN A 212 -1.77 -17.40 -24.35
N GLU A 213 -2.70 -16.59 -23.83
CA GLU A 213 -3.86 -16.14 -24.57
C GLU A 213 -3.46 -15.27 -25.76
N ALA A 214 -2.60 -14.28 -25.56
CA ALA A 214 -2.14 -13.39 -26.63
C ALA A 214 -1.47 -14.13 -27.79
N LEU A 215 -0.73 -15.22 -27.52
CA LEU A 215 -0.06 -16.01 -28.55
C LEU A 215 -1.02 -16.78 -29.47
N THR A 216 -2.26 -17.04 -29.04
CA THR A 216 -3.27 -17.74 -29.86
C THR A 216 -4.07 -16.80 -30.77
N GLN A 217 -3.94 -15.48 -30.57
CA GLN A 217 -4.69 -14.45 -31.28
C GLN A 217 -4.24 -14.27 -32.73
N ASP A 218 -5.17 -13.86 -33.59
CA ASP A 218 -4.93 -13.73 -35.04
C ASP A 218 -3.93 -12.62 -35.40
N TYR A 219 -3.83 -11.55 -34.60
CA TYR A 219 -2.82 -10.52 -34.84
C TYR A 219 -1.39 -11.07 -34.70
N VAL A 220 -1.17 -12.09 -33.86
CA VAL A 220 0.12 -12.78 -33.72
C VAL A 220 0.38 -13.67 -34.93
N ARG A 221 -0.64 -14.40 -35.41
CA ARG A 221 -0.54 -15.24 -36.61
C ARG A 221 -0.23 -14.39 -37.84
N PHE A 222 -0.92 -13.27 -38.01
CA PHE A 222 -0.67 -12.29 -39.06
C PHE A 222 0.75 -11.71 -38.99
N ALA A 223 1.21 -11.32 -37.79
CA ALA A 223 2.57 -10.82 -37.59
C ALA A 223 3.64 -11.86 -37.96
N ARG A 224 3.41 -13.15 -37.66
CA ARG A 224 4.29 -14.25 -38.10
C ARG A 224 4.27 -14.44 -39.61
N ALA A 225 3.09 -14.40 -40.24
CA ALA A 225 2.95 -14.49 -41.69
C ALA A 225 3.66 -13.35 -42.43
N LYS A 226 3.72 -12.16 -41.82
CA LYS A 226 4.50 -11.00 -42.32
C LYS A 226 6.03 -11.16 -42.14
N GLY A 227 6.51 -12.27 -41.56
CA GLY A 227 7.93 -12.55 -41.36
C GLY A 227 8.57 -11.77 -40.19
N LEU A 228 7.77 -11.24 -39.26
CA LEU A 228 8.31 -10.53 -38.10
C LEU A 228 9.05 -11.49 -37.15
N ARG A 229 10.24 -11.08 -36.69
CA ARG A 229 11.03 -11.85 -35.70
C ARG A 229 10.24 -12.02 -34.40
N SER A 230 10.32 -13.20 -33.78
CA SER A 230 9.60 -13.52 -32.53
C SER A 230 9.83 -12.50 -31.40
N ARG A 231 11.06 -11.97 -31.25
CA ARG A 231 11.35 -10.92 -30.25
C ARG A 231 10.53 -9.65 -30.47
N ARG A 232 10.33 -9.24 -31.73
CA ARG A 232 9.52 -8.06 -32.08
C ARG A 232 8.04 -8.32 -31.83
N ILE A 233 7.57 -9.52 -32.17
CA ILE A 233 6.18 -9.92 -31.90
C ILE A 233 5.89 -9.89 -30.39
N ILE A 234 6.79 -10.44 -29.59
CA ILE A 234 6.65 -10.48 -28.14
C ILE A 234 6.70 -9.06 -27.55
N GLY A 235 7.73 -8.27 -27.87
CA GLY A 235 7.90 -6.95 -27.26
C GLY A 235 6.87 -5.91 -27.70
N VAL A 236 6.48 -5.89 -28.98
CA VAL A 236 5.63 -4.82 -29.52
C VAL A 236 4.16 -5.19 -29.54
N HIS A 237 3.82 -6.45 -29.83
CA HIS A 237 2.42 -6.86 -29.99
C HIS A 237 1.88 -7.58 -28.75
N VAL A 238 2.58 -8.62 -28.26
CA VAL A 238 2.10 -9.38 -27.10
C VAL A 238 2.20 -8.56 -25.82
N LEU A 239 3.38 -8.03 -25.50
CA LEU A 239 3.63 -7.32 -24.24
C LEU A 239 2.73 -6.09 -24.11
N LYS A 240 2.57 -5.31 -25.18
CA LYS A 240 1.69 -4.13 -25.20
C LYS A 240 0.24 -4.47 -24.84
N ASN A 241 -0.29 -5.58 -25.36
CA ASN A 241 -1.68 -5.97 -25.10
C ASN A 241 -1.88 -6.54 -23.70
N ILE A 242 -0.94 -7.37 -23.22
CA ILE A 242 -1.05 -7.96 -21.87
C ILE A 242 -0.76 -6.95 -20.76
N LEU A 243 0.00 -5.89 -21.04
CA LEU A 243 0.30 -4.85 -20.04
C LEU A 243 -0.93 -4.06 -19.63
N ILE A 244 -1.96 -3.93 -20.47
CA ILE A 244 -3.18 -3.17 -20.16
C ILE A 244 -3.83 -3.70 -18.86
N PRO A 245 -4.24 -4.99 -18.76
CA PRO A 245 -4.81 -5.50 -17.51
C PRO A 245 -3.79 -5.62 -16.38
N ILE A 246 -2.50 -5.81 -16.67
CA ILE A 246 -1.48 -5.92 -15.62
C ILE A 246 -1.26 -4.58 -14.91
N ILE A 247 -1.16 -3.48 -15.66
CA ILE A 247 -0.97 -2.13 -15.11
C ILE A 247 -2.11 -1.79 -14.15
N THR A 248 -3.35 -2.13 -14.50
CA THR A 248 -4.47 -1.97 -13.58
C THR A 248 -4.24 -2.69 -12.27
N VAL A 249 -3.97 -4.00 -12.34
CA VAL A 249 -3.89 -4.79 -11.13
C VAL A 249 -2.73 -4.31 -10.27
N VAL A 250 -1.61 -3.94 -10.88
CA VAL A 250 -0.47 -3.31 -10.19
C VAL A 250 -0.88 -2.00 -9.51
N ALA A 251 -1.66 -1.14 -10.19
CA ALA A 251 -2.11 0.13 -9.63
C ALA A 251 -3.07 -0.06 -8.44
N LEU A 252 -4.00 -1.02 -8.52
CA LEU A 252 -4.87 -1.38 -7.39
C LEU A 252 -4.07 -1.97 -6.23
N GLN A 253 -3.06 -2.79 -6.52
CA GLN A 253 -2.22 -3.38 -5.49
C GLN A 253 -1.30 -2.38 -4.78
N PHE A 254 -0.97 -1.26 -5.41
CA PHE A 254 -0.23 -0.20 -4.73
C PHE A 254 -0.98 0.29 -3.47
N GLY A 255 -2.29 0.48 -3.56
CA GLY A 255 -3.12 0.86 -2.40
C GLY A 255 -3.13 -0.21 -1.31
N SER A 256 -3.26 -1.48 -1.70
CA SER A 256 -3.16 -2.62 -0.79
C SER A 256 -1.81 -2.69 -0.07
N ILE A 257 -0.69 -2.45 -0.77
CA ILE A 257 0.65 -2.50 -0.16
C ILE A 257 0.79 -1.46 0.93
N ILE A 258 0.27 -0.25 0.75
CA ILE A 258 0.33 0.81 1.78
C ILE A 258 -0.42 0.37 3.04
N ALA A 259 -1.59 -0.26 2.88
CA ALA A 259 -2.36 -0.76 4.03
C ALA A 259 -1.69 -1.97 4.72
N PHE A 260 -1.13 -2.90 3.94
CA PHE A 260 -0.50 -4.11 4.47
C PHE A 260 0.99 -3.95 4.79
N SER A 261 1.59 -2.77 4.58
CA SER A 261 2.99 -2.51 4.91
C SER A 261 3.24 -2.56 6.41
N ILE A 262 2.21 -2.31 7.23
CA ILE A 262 2.25 -2.25 8.70
C ILE A 262 3.09 -3.38 9.32
N VAL A 263 2.85 -4.63 8.89
CA VAL A 263 3.54 -5.81 9.42
C VAL A 263 5.02 -5.78 9.03
N THR A 264 5.33 -5.48 7.78
CA THR A 264 6.71 -5.39 7.31
C THR A 264 7.44 -4.24 7.99
N GLU A 265 6.80 -3.07 8.12
CA GLU A 265 7.40 -1.92 8.78
C GLU A 265 7.72 -2.21 10.25
N THR A 266 6.84 -2.94 10.94
CA THR A 266 7.08 -3.34 12.33
C THR A 266 8.29 -4.27 12.45
N ILE A 267 8.37 -5.29 11.60
CA ILE A 267 9.42 -6.32 11.67
C ILE A 267 10.80 -5.75 11.36
N PHE A 268 10.87 -4.91 10.33
CA PHE A 268 12.13 -4.29 9.91
C PHE A 268 12.39 -2.95 10.63
N ALA A 269 11.61 -2.60 11.66
CA ALA A 269 11.69 -1.31 12.35
C ALA A 269 11.72 -0.11 11.38
N TRP A 270 11.02 -0.22 10.25
CA TRP A 270 10.94 0.83 9.24
C TRP A 270 10.11 2.00 9.81
N PRO A 271 10.61 3.24 9.76
CA PRO A 271 9.98 4.40 10.39
C PRO A 271 8.83 4.96 9.52
N GLY A 272 7.88 4.10 9.13
CA GLY A 272 6.71 4.46 8.33
C GLY A 272 5.44 4.66 9.15
N VAL A 273 4.37 5.03 8.45
CA VAL A 273 3.05 5.30 9.06
C VAL A 273 2.40 4.05 9.61
N GLY A 274 2.71 2.87 9.05
CA GLY A 274 2.16 1.61 9.53
C GLY A 274 2.76 1.21 10.87
N LYS A 275 4.08 1.38 11.05
CA LYS A 275 4.71 1.22 12.37
C LYS A 275 4.14 2.23 13.38
N LEU A 276 3.99 3.49 12.98
CA LEU A 276 3.39 4.54 13.83
C LEU A 276 1.99 4.15 14.31
N LEU A 277 1.17 3.52 13.45
CA LEU A 277 -0.15 3.03 13.83
C LEU A 277 -0.06 1.98 14.96
N ILE A 278 0.81 0.98 14.82
CA ILE A 278 0.96 -0.08 15.84
C ILE A 278 1.45 0.51 17.16
N ASP A 279 2.42 1.43 17.10
CA ASP A 279 2.91 2.13 18.29
C ASP A 279 1.77 2.93 18.95
N SER A 280 0.93 3.59 18.17
CA SER A 280 -0.22 4.39 18.64
C SER A 280 -1.35 3.52 19.22
N ILE A 281 -1.63 2.36 18.64
CA ILE A 281 -2.64 1.41 19.14
C ILE A 281 -2.27 0.92 20.55
N ARG A 282 -0.98 0.63 20.79
CA ARG A 282 -0.51 0.13 22.09
C ARG A 282 -0.72 1.11 23.24
N VAL A 283 -0.71 2.40 22.93
CA VAL A 283 -0.87 3.50 23.90
C VAL A 283 -2.22 4.21 23.79
N LEU A 284 -3.15 3.65 22.99
CA LEU A 284 -4.47 4.21 22.72
C LEU A 284 -4.46 5.68 22.27
N ASP A 285 -3.48 6.08 21.44
CA ASP A 285 -3.43 7.43 20.87
C ASP A 285 -4.49 7.59 19.77
N ARG A 286 -5.74 7.83 20.19
CA ARG A 286 -6.92 7.83 19.32
C ARG A 286 -6.79 8.79 18.14
N PRO A 287 -6.36 10.06 18.31
CA PRO A 287 -6.23 11.00 17.19
C PRO A 287 -5.30 10.49 16.09
N VAL A 288 -4.16 9.89 16.45
CA VAL A 288 -3.22 9.32 15.47
C VAL A 288 -3.82 8.10 14.76
N ILE A 289 -4.48 7.21 15.50
CA ILE A 289 -5.14 6.03 14.92
C ILE A 289 -6.23 6.45 13.92
N VAL A 290 -7.11 7.37 14.31
CA VAL A 290 -8.18 7.88 13.43
C VAL A 290 -7.59 8.58 12.21
N ALA A 291 -6.61 9.46 12.40
CA ALA A 291 -5.96 10.18 11.31
C ALA A 291 -5.32 9.22 10.30
N PHE A 292 -4.66 8.16 10.77
CA PHE A 292 -4.06 7.13 9.91
C PHE A 292 -5.13 6.38 9.11
N LEU A 293 -6.18 5.88 9.78
CA LEU A 293 -7.23 5.11 9.12
C LEU A 293 -7.99 5.98 8.10
N MET A 294 -8.24 7.24 8.42
CA MET A 294 -8.83 8.20 7.49
C MET A 294 -7.92 8.49 6.30
N LEU A 295 -6.61 8.65 6.51
CA LEU A 295 -5.64 8.80 5.42
C LEU A 295 -5.73 7.60 4.47
N ILE A 296 -5.74 6.36 4.99
CA ILE A 296 -5.81 5.15 4.18
C ILE A 296 -7.10 5.14 3.34
N VAL A 297 -8.26 5.49 3.93
CA VAL A 297 -9.53 5.59 3.19
C VAL A 297 -9.43 6.62 2.06
N VAL A 298 -8.91 7.81 2.35
CA VAL A 298 -8.71 8.87 1.35
C VAL A 298 -7.75 8.39 0.25
N MET A 299 -6.63 7.76 0.60
CA MET A 299 -5.67 7.22 -0.35
C MET A 299 -6.29 6.16 -1.26
N PHE A 300 -7.08 5.22 -0.72
CA PHE A 300 -7.78 4.22 -1.54
C PHE A 300 -8.76 4.87 -2.50
N ILE A 301 -9.52 5.88 -2.06
CA ILE A 301 -10.42 6.63 -2.93
C ILE A 301 -9.65 7.30 -4.07
N LEU A 302 -8.54 7.97 -3.75
CA LEU A 302 -7.71 8.65 -4.75
C LEU A 302 -7.06 7.67 -5.74
N ILE A 303 -6.56 6.53 -5.25
CA ILE A 303 -5.98 5.48 -6.09
C ILE A 303 -7.03 4.88 -7.01
N ASN A 304 -8.21 4.55 -6.50
CA ASN A 304 -9.31 4.02 -7.31
C ASN A 304 -9.75 5.03 -8.37
N LEU A 305 -9.88 6.32 -8.01
CA LEU A 305 -10.21 7.37 -8.97
C LEU A 305 -9.12 7.49 -10.06
N ALA A 306 -7.84 7.45 -9.67
CA ALA A 306 -6.73 7.48 -10.61
C ALA A 306 -6.74 6.27 -11.55
N VAL A 307 -7.05 5.07 -11.03
CA VAL A 307 -7.18 3.84 -11.81
C VAL A 307 -8.35 3.93 -12.79
N ASP A 308 -9.52 4.40 -12.35
CA ASP A 308 -10.69 4.58 -13.20
C ASP A 308 -10.40 5.56 -14.35
N ILE A 309 -9.70 6.67 -14.06
CA ILE A 309 -9.25 7.63 -15.07
C ILE A 309 -8.25 6.98 -16.02
N LEU A 310 -7.24 6.28 -15.50
CA LEU A 310 -6.21 5.62 -16.30
C LEU A 310 -6.83 4.59 -17.25
N TYR A 311 -7.81 3.81 -16.76
CA TYR A 311 -8.60 2.90 -17.58
C TYR A 311 -9.30 3.59 -18.73
N SER A 312 -9.96 4.72 -18.46
CA SER A 312 -10.68 5.49 -19.48
C SER A 312 -9.77 6.04 -20.59
N VAL A 313 -8.47 6.18 -20.31
CA VAL A 313 -7.44 6.64 -21.25
C VAL A 313 -6.79 5.47 -21.98
N LEU A 314 -6.49 4.37 -21.28
CA LEU A 314 -5.81 3.20 -21.84
C LEU A 314 -6.74 2.32 -22.69
N ASP A 315 -8.03 2.23 -22.35
CA ASP A 315 -9.01 1.45 -23.11
C ASP A 315 -10.22 2.32 -23.53
N PRO A 316 -10.24 2.81 -24.78
CA PRO A 316 -11.36 3.58 -25.32
C PRO A 316 -12.67 2.78 -25.40
N ARG A 317 -12.63 1.44 -25.34
CA ARG A 317 -13.81 0.58 -25.50
C ARG A 317 -14.73 0.59 -24.28
N VAL A 318 -14.17 0.86 -23.08
CA VAL A 318 -14.95 0.99 -21.84
C VAL A 318 -15.93 2.18 -21.93
N ARG A 319 -15.57 3.23 -22.68
CA ARG A 319 -16.43 4.41 -22.88
C ARG A 319 -17.74 4.11 -23.61
N LEU A 320 -17.82 2.99 -24.34
CA LEU A 320 -19.00 2.60 -25.13
C LEU A 320 -20.01 1.75 -24.34
N SER A 321 -19.56 1.06 -23.29
CA SER A 321 -20.40 0.17 -22.47
C SER A 321 -21.29 0.95 -21.49
N GLU A 322 -20.76 1.99 -20.84
CA GLU A 322 -21.55 2.83 -19.91
C GLU A 322 -22.48 3.83 -20.61
N ALA A 323 -22.34 4.03 -21.93
CA ALA A 323 -23.28 4.85 -22.70
C ALA A 323 -24.55 4.09 -23.11
N GLN A 324 -24.60 2.78 -22.87
CA GLN A 324 -25.72 1.89 -23.20
C GLN A 324 -26.45 1.33 -21.96
N ALA A 325 -26.07 1.76 -20.76
CA ALA A 325 -26.73 1.41 -19.49
C ALA A 325 -27.24 2.68 -18.79
#